data_AF-A0A838Q4N0-F1
#
_entry.id   AF-A0A838Q4N0-F1
#
_cell.length_a   1.000
_cell.length_b   1.000
_cell.length_c   1.000
_cell.angle_alpha   90.00
_cell.angle_beta   90.00
_cell.angle_gamma   90.00
#
_symmetry.space_group_name_H-M   'P 1'
#
loop_
_entity.id
_entity.type
_entity.pdbx_description
1 polymer ?
#
loop_
_entity_poly.entity_id
_entity_poly.type
_entity_poly.pdbx_seq_one_letter_code
_entity_poly.pdbx_strand_id
1 'polypeptide(L)'
;MQVGDMGVDGRIFPVGTKPDEKGGLFSDDWFPIQVKQTDKVGRPDIDQFEAVMEREGEGGRQRGFFVAFGYSKDAEDECRAFYKRTKRIIKLLTVEEILDEEHVQKM
;
A
#
# COMPACT_ATOMS: atom_id res chain seq x y z
N MET A 1 -11.65 -9.27 7.74
CA MET A 1 -11.47 -9.48 6.29
C MET A 1 -10.18 -10.24 6.08
N GLN A 2 -10.24 -11.33 5.30
CA GLN A 2 -9.12 -12.24 5.07
C GLN A 2 -8.18 -11.68 4.00
N VAL A 3 -6.88 -11.84 4.20
CA VAL A 3 -5.84 -11.49 3.22
C VAL A 3 -5.91 -12.49 2.06
N GLY A 4 -5.87 -12.01 0.81
CA GLY A 4 -5.92 -12.84 -0.40
C GLY A 4 -7.21 -12.77 -1.22
N ASP A 5 -8.25 -12.10 -0.72
CA ASP A 5 -9.44 -11.77 -1.51
C ASP A 5 -9.55 -10.25 -1.66
N MET A 6 -9.80 -9.78 -2.89
CA MET A 6 -10.09 -8.37 -3.26
C MET A 6 -8.91 -7.41 -3.52
N GLY A 7 -7.68 -7.89 -3.77
CA GLY A 7 -6.57 -7.00 -4.17
C GLY A 7 -5.85 -6.32 -2.99
N VAL A 8 -5.78 -7.03 -1.86
CA VAL A 8 -4.85 -6.76 -0.74
C VAL A 8 -4.12 -8.05 -0.39
N ASP A 9 -2.81 -8.04 -0.54
CA ASP A 9 -1.95 -9.18 -0.17
C ASP A 9 -1.44 -9.12 1.27
N GLY A 10 -1.56 -7.98 1.93
CA GLY A 10 -1.10 -7.85 3.30
C GLY A 10 -1.47 -6.54 3.98
N ARG A 11 -1.09 -6.43 5.25
CA ARG A 11 -1.34 -5.26 6.10
C ARG A 11 -0.05 -4.87 6.79
N ILE A 12 0.38 -3.62 6.63
CA ILE A 12 1.55 -3.07 7.31
C ILE A 12 1.07 -2.30 8.54
N PHE A 13 1.61 -2.67 9.71
CA PHE A 13 1.33 -1.98 10.97
C PHE A 13 2.54 -1.11 11.33
N PRO A 14 2.38 0.23 11.39
CA PRO A 14 3.47 1.11 11.77
C PRO A 14 3.87 0.87 13.24
N VAL A 15 5.16 0.68 13.48
CA VAL A 15 5.72 0.61 14.85
C VAL A 15 5.78 2.02 15.44
N GLY A 16 4.99 2.29 16.48
CA GLY A 16 4.97 3.59 17.17
C GLY A 16 3.58 4.02 17.66
N THR A 17 2.51 3.43 17.13
CA THR A 17 1.15 3.50 17.68
C THR A 17 1.04 2.58 18.89
N LYS A 18 1.67 2.96 20.01
CA LYS A 18 1.36 2.32 21.30
C LYS A 18 -0.13 2.52 21.60
N PRO A 19 -0.90 1.47 21.91
CA PRO A 19 -2.23 1.66 22.44
C PRO A 19 -2.09 2.40 23.78
N ASP A 20 -2.74 3.56 23.89
CA ASP A 20 -2.84 4.26 25.17
C ASP A 20 -3.56 3.32 26.16
N GLU A 21 -3.09 3.23 27.41
CA GLU A 21 -3.58 2.29 28.44
C GLU A 21 -5.07 2.49 28.80
N LYS A 22 -5.73 3.50 28.21
CA LYS A 22 -7.15 3.81 28.38
C LYS A 22 -8.05 3.15 27.35
N GLY A 23 -7.96 1.83 27.15
CA GLY A 23 -9.05 1.02 26.59
C GLY A 23 -9.77 1.58 25.34
N GLY A 24 -9.08 2.34 24.49
CA GLY A 24 -9.58 2.86 23.24
C GLY A 24 -9.45 1.76 22.22
N LEU A 25 -10.56 1.07 21.97
CA LEU A 25 -10.70 -0.12 21.13
C LEU A 25 -9.99 0.08 19.77
N PHE A 26 -8.79 -0.45 19.64
CA PHE A 26 -8.02 -0.68 18.41
C PHE A 26 -7.84 0.54 17.50
N SER A 27 -6.66 1.17 17.53
CA SER A 27 -6.16 1.93 16.39
C SER A 27 -6.08 0.99 15.19
N ASP A 28 -7.13 0.96 14.37
CA ASP A 28 -7.24 0.21 13.11
C ASP A 28 -6.27 0.78 12.06
N ASP A 29 -5.10 1.24 12.48
CA ASP A 29 -4.17 2.07 11.71
C ASP A 29 -3.14 1.15 11.04
N TRP A 30 -3.59 0.47 9.99
CA TRP A 30 -2.76 -0.33 9.11
C TRP A 30 -2.86 0.16 7.68
N PHE A 31 -1.81 -0.09 6.92
CA PHE A 31 -1.72 0.28 5.51
C PHE A 31 -1.81 -0.96 4.63
N PRO A 32 -2.70 -0.99 3.62
CA PRO A 32 -2.76 -2.09 2.68
C PRO A 32 -1.47 -2.14 1.86
N ILE A 33 -1.04 -3.36 1.59
CA ILE A 33 0.02 -3.65 0.64
C ILE A 33 -0.48 -4.63 -0.41
N GLN A 34 -0.20 -4.34 -1.68
CA GLN A 34 -0.35 -5.26 -2.80
C GLN A 34 1.05 -5.53 -3.38
N VAL A 35 1.34 -6.79 -3.66
CA VAL A 35 2.59 -7.24 -4.28
C VAL A 35 2.23 -7.93 -5.59
N LYS A 36 2.94 -7.62 -6.67
CA LYS A 36 2.70 -8.27 -7.96
C LYS A 36 4.02 -8.65 -8.61
N GLN A 37 4.17 -9.94 -8.89
CA GLN A 37 5.33 -10.47 -9.63
C GLN A 37 5.15 -10.20 -11.13
N THR A 38 5.32 -8.95 -11.54
CA THR A 38 5.14 -8.50 -12.93
C THR A 38 6.15 -7.41 -13.26
N ASP A 39 6.77 -7.52 -14.44
CA ASP A 39 7.80 -6.59 -14.94
C ASP A 39 7.27 -5.17 -15.12
N LYS A 40 5.98 -5.02 -15.42
CA LYS A 40 5.36 -3.73 -15.68
C LYS A 40 3.89 -3.69 -15.27
N VAL A 41 3.63 -3.15 -14.09
CA VAL A 41 2.28 -2.86 -13.59
C VAL A 41 1.66 -1.74 -14.40
N GLY A 42 0.38 -1.91 -14.78
CA GLY A 42 -0.37 -0.94 -15.56
C GLY A 42 -1.38 -0.16 -14.73
N ARG A 43 -1.96 0.87 -15.34
CA ARG A 43 -3.06 1.66 -14.75
C ARG A 43 -4.21 0.80 -14.18
N PRO A 44 -4.69 -0.27 -14.85
CA PRO A 44 -5.81 -1.06 -14.31
C PRO A 44 -5.52 -1.71 -12.96
N ASP A 45 -4.25 -2.03 -12.67
CA ASP A 45 -3.85 -2.60 -11.39
C ASP A 45 -3.88 -1.55 -10.26
N ILE A 46 -3.48 -0.32 -10.59
CA ILE A 46 -3.55 0.82 -9.67
C ILE A 46 -5.01 1.21 -9.41
N ASP A 47 -5.85 1.29 -10.46
CA ASP A 47 -7.28 1.59 -10.33
C ASP A 47 -7.99 0.60 -9.38
N GLN A 48 -7.65 -0.70 -9.46
CA GLN A 48 -8.18 -1.71 -8.54
C GLN A 48 -7.72 -1.46 -7.10
N PHE A 49 -6.45 -1.13 -6.90
CA PHE A 49 -5.90 -0.84 -5.58
C PHE A 49 -6.45 0.47 -4.98
N GLU A 50 -6.75 1.47 -5.79
CA GLU A 50 -7.46 2.68 -5.35
C GLU A 50 -8.84 2.36 -4.79
N ALA A 51 -9.61 1.52 -5.49
CA ALA A 51 -10.93 1.11 -5.02
C ALA A 51 -10.85 0.42 -3.65
N VAL A 52 -9.81 -0.39 -3.42
CA VAL A 52 -9.53 -1.00 -2.12
C VAL A 52 -9.22 0.07 -1.07
N MET A 53 -8.31 0.99 -1.37
CA MET A 53 -7.93 2.09 -0.49
C MET A 53 -9.14 2.95 -0.05
N GLU A 54 -10.11 3.15 -0.95
CA GLU A 54 -11.33 3.90 -0.65
C GLU A 54 -12.35 3.11 0.18
N ARG A 55 -12.38 1.78 0.04
CA ARG A 55 -13.38 0.91 0.69
C ARG A 55 -12.94 0.41 2.06
N GLU A 56 -11.65 0.18 2.28
CA GLU A 56 -11.15 -0.45 3.49
C GLU A 56 -11.02 0.54 4.67
N GLY A 57 -11.67 0.22 5.79
CA GLY A 57 -11.65 1.04 7.02
C GLY A 57 -12.67 2.17 7.06
N GLU A 58 -12.84 2.79 8.23
CA GLU A 58 -13.75 3.93 8.41
C GLU A 58 -13.13 5.18 7.76
N GLY A 59 -13.71 5.66 6.66
CA GLY A 59 -13.22 6.83 5.90
C GLY A 59 -12.13 6.52 4.85
N GLY A 60 -11.80 5.25 4.64
CA GLY A 60 -10.77 4.81 3.70
C GLY A 60 -9.34 5.05 4.19
N ARG A 61 -8.38 4.34 3.60
CA ARG A 61 -6.97 4.33 4.01
C ARG A 61 -6.22 5.55 3.47
N GLN A 62 -5.41 6.17 4.32
CA GLN A 62 -4.62 7.36 3.95
C GLN A 62 -3.35 6.99 3.17
N ARG A 63 -2.81 5.80 3.39
CA ARG A 63 -1.60 5.32 2.74
C ARG A 63 -1.69 3.85 2.39
N GLY A 64 -1.19 3.48 1.21
CA GLY A 64 -1.05 2.10 0.76
C GLY A 64 0.28 1.90 0.04
N PHE A 65 0.71 0.65 -0.08
CA PHE A 65 1.96 0.27 -0.72
C PHE A 65 1.67 -0.68 -1.87
N PHE A 66 2.31 -0.44 -3.01
CA PHE A 66 2.24 -1.35 -4.14
C PHE A 66 3.67 -1.74 -4.49
N VAL A 67 3.96 -3.05 -4.56
CA VAL A 67 5.30 -3.57 -4.85
C VAL A 67 5.27 -4.36 -6.16
N ALA A 68 6.20 -4.08 -7.07
CA ALA A 68 6.35 -4.80 -8.33
C ALA A 68 7.79 -4.72 -8.86
N PHE A 69 8.10 -5.34 -10.00
CA PHE A 69 9.40 -5.16 -10.65
C PHE A 69 9.51 -3.83 -11.41
N GLY A 70 8.37 -3.28 -11.86
CA GLY A 70 8.33 -2.00 -12.55
C GLY A 70 6.91 -1.50 -12.81
N TYR A 71 6.81 -0.23 -13.22
CA TYR A 71 5.55 0.47 -13.44
C TYR A 71 5.51 1.11 -14.82
N SER A 72 4.32 1.16 -15.43
CA SER A 72 4.10 2.00 -16.61
C SER A 72 3.97 3.47 -16.21
N LYS A 73 4.26 4.36 -17.15
CA LYS A 73 4.05 5.80 -16.97
C LYS A 73 2.59 6.11 -16.61
N ASP A 74 1.65 5.41 -17.23
CA ASP A 74 0.21 5.58 -16.95
C ASP A 74 -0.14 5.18 -15.51
N ALA A 75 0.53 4.16 -14.95
CA ALA A 75 0.34 3.76 -13.55
C ALA A 75 0.85 4.83 -12.57
N GLU A 76 2.00 5.43 -12.86
CA GLU A 76 2.52 6.57 -12.07
C GLU A 76 1.62 7.81 -12.18
N ASP A 77 1.15 8.12 -13.38
CA ASP A 77 0.28 9.27 -13.65
C ASP A 77 -1.07 9.11 -12.92
N GLU A 78 -1.63 7.90 -12.87
CA GLU A 78 -2.84 7.60 -12.11
C GLU A 78 -2.61 7.77 -10.59
N CYS A 79 -1.50 7.27 -10.04
CA CYS A 79 -1.17 7.49 -8.62
C CYS A 79 -1.11 8.99 -8.26
N ARG A 80 -0.56 9.83 -9.16
CA ARG A 80 -0.54 11.29 -8.97
C ARG A 80 -1.95 11.89 -9.07
N ALA A 81 -2.78 11.38 -9.98
CA ALA A 81 -4.17 11.82 -10.13
C ALA A 81 -4.99 11.47 -8.88
N PHE A 82 -4.82 10.26 -8.34
CA PHE A 82 -5.45 9.81 -7.11
C PHE A 82 -5.09 10.68 -5.92
N TYR A 83 -3.80 10.98 -5.73
CA TYR A 83 -3.37 11.88 -4.66
C TYR A 83 -3.99 13.27 -4.79
N LYS A 84 -4.13 13.81 -6.02
CA LYS A 84 -4.79 15.10 -6.22
C LYS A 84 -6.29 15.05 -5.86
N ARG A 85 -6.97 13.94 -6.19
CA ARG A 85 -8.40 13.72 -5.97
C ARG A 85 -8.74 13.47 -4.49
N THR A 86 -7.95 12.65 -3.80
CA THR A 86 -8.31 12.11 -2.48
C THR A 86 -7.37 12.52 -1.37
N LYS A 87 -6.19 13.07 -1.70
CA LYS A 87 -5.06 13.30 -0.78
C LYS A 87 -4.49 12.04 -0.13
N ARG A 88 -4.91 10.85 -0.59
CA ARG A 88 -4.37 9.55 -0.17
C ARG A 88 -3.13 9.21 -0.99
N ILE A 89 -2.19 8.51 -0.36
CA ILE A 89 -0.89 8.20 -0.96
C ILE A 89 -0.82 6.71 -1.29
N ILE A 90 -0.48 6.40 -2.54
CA ILE A 90 -0.03 5.06 -2.94
C ILE A 90 1.47 5.16 -3.17
N LYS A 91 2.26 4.45 -2.35
CA LYS A 91 3.71 4.36 -2.53
C LYS A 91 4.01 3.19 -3.45
N LEU A 92 4.48 3.48 -4.66
CA LEU A 92 5.03 2.51 -5.58
C LEU A 92 6.47 2.19 -5.12
N LEU A 93 6.80 0.90 -5.02
CA LEU A 93 8.12 0.42 -4.63
C LEU A 93 8.55 -0.67 -5.62
N THR A 94 9.70 -0.51 -6.25
CA THR A 94 10.26 -1.60 -7.05
C THR A 94 10.98 -2.60 -6.17
N VAL A 95 11.08 -3.85 -6.61
CA VAL A 95 11.92 -4.84 -5.93
C VAL A 95 13.39 -4.41 -5.92
N GLU A 96 13.85 -3.71 -6.97
CA GLU A 96 15.20 -3.14 -7.02
C GLU A 96 15.40 -2.11 -5.90
N GLU A 97 14.48 -1.16 -5.70
CA GLU A 97 14.55 -0.18 -4.61
C GLU A 97 14.59 -0.85 -3.23
N ILE A 98 13.84 -1.94 -3.04
CA ILE A 98 13.89 -2.74 -1.81
C ILE A 98 15.27 -3.38 -1.64
N LEU A 99 15.84 -3.98 -2.69
CA LEU A 99 17.14 -4.63 -2.62
C LEU A 99 18.28 -3.63 -2.40
N ASP A 100 18.18 -2.44 -2.99
CA ASP A 100 19.19 -1.38 -2.94
C ASP A 100 19.24 -0.65 -1.59
N GLU A 101 18.15 -0.62 -0.81
CA GLU A 101 18.07 0.03 0.51
C GLU A 101 18.86 -0.70 1.64
N GLU A 102 19.92 -1.45 1.32
CA GLU A 102 20.78 -2.23 2.25
C GLU A 102 20.01 -3.15 3.20
N HIS A 103 19.66 -4.34 2.71
CA HIS A 103 19.38 -5.47 3.60
C HIS A 103 20.70 -6.03 4.15
N VAL A 104 21.16 -5.51 5.29
CA VAL A 104 22.08 -6.27 6.15
C VAL A 104 21.31 -7.46 6.70
N GLN A 105 21.25 -8.56 5.95
CA GLN A 105 21.00 -9.86 6.53
C GLN A 105 22.34 -10.40 7.04
N LYS A 106 22.75 -9.91 8.22
CA LYS A 106 23.72 -10.66 9.01
C LYS A 106 23.04 -11.95 9.43
N MET A 107 23.48 -13.06 8.85
CA MET A 107 23.28 -14.39 9.43
C MET A 107 24.03 -14.49 10.75
#